data_AF-A0A936HY74-F1
#
_entry.id   AF-A0A936HY74-F1
#
_cell.length_a   1.000
_cell.length_b   1.000
_cell.length_c   1.000
_cell.angle_alpha   90.00
_cell.angle_beta   90.00
_cell.angle_gamma   90.00
#
_symmetry.space_group_name_H-M   'P 1'
#
loop_
_entity.id
_entity.type
_entity.pdbx_description
1 polymer ?
#
loop_
_entity_poly.entity_id
_entity_poly.type
_entity_poly.pdbx_seq_one_letter_code
_entity_poly.pdbx_strand_id
1 'polypeptide(L)'
;MPSHIDRYEEICVLSARMVNAARSGEWDLLIALESRVAAMRDRMMAEPEVVSGAAMAAPEIARKRGLIQQLLDDDAEIRRHTEPWMEHVRKLLGDHGRRRRVQQAYAATDSPDTAFDRVSRS
;
A
#
# COMPACT_ATOMS: atom_id res chain seq x y z
N MET A 1 18.74 17.82 -20.50
CA MET A 1 17.51 17.33 -19.84
C MET A 1 17.56 15.82 -19.87
N PRO A 2 17.36 15.11 -18.75
CA PRO A 2 17.34 13.65 -18.74
C PRO A 2 16.26 13.15 -19.70
N SER A 3 16.58 12.10 -20.45
CA SER A 3 15.67 11.49 -21.42
C SER A 3 14.50 10.81 -20.70
N HIS A 4 13.40 10.53 -21.41
CA HIS A 4 12.29 9.77 -20.83
C HIS A 4 12.75 8.38 -20.35
N ILE A 5 13.72 7.76 -21.03
CA ILE A 5 14.31 6.48 -20.64
C ILE A 5 15.03 6.61 -19.30
N ASP A 6 15.83 7.65 -19.10
CA ASP A 6 16.57 7.87 -17.84
C ASP A 6 15.60 7.96 -16.64
N ARG A 7 14.42 8.56 -16.84
CA ARG A 7 13.37 8.65 -15.82
C ARG A 7 12.77 7.28 -15.49
N TYR A 8 12.51 6.44 -16.50
CA TYR A 8 12.07 5.05 -16.27
C TYR A 8 13.13 4.23 -15.55
N GLU A 9 14.41 4.43 -15.86
CA GLU A 9 15.52 3.76 -15.18
C GLU A 9 15.59 4.16 -13.71
N GLU A 10 15.46 5.45 -13.40
CA GLU A 10 15.45 5.92 -12.01
C GLU A 10 14.27 5.33 -11.23
N ILE A 11 13.09 5.26 -11.83
CA ILE A 11 11.93 4.60 -11.22
C ILE A 11 12.20 3.12 -10.98
N CYS A 12 12.76 2.39 -11.96
CA CYS A 12 13.09 0.97 -11.78
C CYS A 12 14.09 0.72 -10.65
N VAL A 13 15.10 1.59 -10.51
CA VAL A 13 16.06 1.53 -9.39
C VAL A 13 15.36 1.74 -8.05
N LEU A 14 14.41 2.68 -7.97
CA LEU A 14 13.64 2.91 -6.75
C LEU A 14 12.69 1.74 -6.44
N SER A 15 12.02 1.18 -7.43
CA SER A 15 11.13 0.02 -7.28
C SER A 15 11.88 -1.23 -6.81
N ALA A 16 13.07 -1.50 -7.35
CA ALA A 16 13.93 -2.57 -6.85
C ALA A 16 14.34 -2.37 -5.37
N ARG A 17 14.53 -1.12 -4.93
CA ARG A 17 14.77 -0.81 -3.51
C ARG A 17 13.52 -1.01 -2.66
N MET A 18 12.33 -0.70 -3.19
CA MET A 18 11.06 -0.97 -2.53
C MET A 18 10.83 -2.48 -2.35
N VAL A 19 11.19 -3.31 -3.34
CA VAL A 19 11.16 -4.78 -3.22
C VAL A 19 12.00 -5.25 -2.04
N ASN A 20 13.23 -4.72 -1.90
CA ASN A 20 14.10 -5.08 -0.77
C ASN A 20 13.52 -4.63 0.57
N ALA A 21 12.98 -3.41 0.66
CA ALA A 21 12.34 -2.91 1.87
C ALA A 21 11.11 -3.76 2.25
N ALA A 22 10.28 -4.15 1.28
CA ALA A 22 9.12 -5.00 1.48
C ALA A 22 9.51 -6.41 1.95
N ARG A 23 10.57 -7.00 1.38
CA ARG A 23 11.12 -8.30 1.80
C ARG A 23 11.68 -8.28 3.23
N SER A 24 12.33 -7.19 3.62
CA SER A 24 12.89 -7.02 4.97
C SER A 24 11.86 -6.55 6.00
N GLY A 25 10.64 -6.20 5.58
CA GLY A 25 9.63 -5.62 6.46
C GLY A 25 9.96 -4.20 6.96
N GLU A 26 10.83 -3.48 6.25
CA GLU A 26 11.21 -2.09 6.58
C GLU A 26 10.13 -1.11 6.10
N TRP A 27 8.98 -1.10 6.79
CA TRP A 27 7.78 -0.37 6.36
C TRP A 27 7.99 1.14 6.24
N ASP A 28 8.72 1.76 7.17
CA ASP A 28 9.01 3.20 7.11
C ASP A 28 9.84 3.56 5.87
N LEU A 29 10.82 2.72 5.53
CA LEU A 29 11.62 2.89 4.32
C LEU A 29 10.76 2.68 3.07
N LEU A 30 9.87 1.69 3.07
CA LEU A 30 8.96 1.43 1.96
C LEU A 30 8.05 2.64 1.67
N ILE A 31 7.47 3.25 2.70
CA ILE A 31 6.62 4.46 2.59
C ILE A 31 7.41 5.67 2.09
N ALA A 32 8.65 5.86 2.58
CA ALA A 32 9.52 6.94 2.13
C ALA A 32 9.90 6.79 0.65
N LEU A 33 10.19 5.56 0.21
CA LEU A 33 10.49 5.25 -1.20
C LEU A 33 9.25 5.43 -2.10
N GLU A 34 8.07 4.99 -1.67
CA GLU A 34 6.81 5.18 -2.39
C GLU A 34 6.54 6.66 -2.67
N SER A 35 6.74 7.52 -1.66
CA SER A 35 6.56 8.97 -1.79
C SER A 35 7.48 9.57 -2.87
N ARG A 36 8.72 9.06 -2.97
CA ARG A 36 9.68 9.50 -3.99
C ARG A 36 9.28 9.02 -5.39
N VAL A 37 8.82 7.78 -5.52
CA VAL A 37 8.32 7.23 -6.79
C VAL A 37 7.08 7.99 -7.27
N ALA A 38 6.15 8.28 -6.36
CA ALA A 38 4.95 9.06 -6.66
C ALA A 38 5.29 10.46 -7.19
N ALA A 39 6.20 11.18 -6.51
CA ALA A 39 6.65 12.50 -6.96
C ALA A 39 7.31 12.47 -8.35
N MET A 40 8.03 11.41 -8.67
CA MET A 40 8.69 11.24 -9.98
C MET A 40 7.68 10.94 -11.09
N ARG A 41 6.71 10.05 -10.82
CA ARG A 41 5.59 9.77 -11.71
C ARG A 41 4.80 11.04 -12.00
N ASP A 42 4.48 11.83 -10.98
CA ASP A 42 3.67 13.03 -11.15
C ASP A 42 4.39 14.07 -12.02
N ARG A 43 5.72 14.21 -11.86
CA ARG A 43 6.55 15.03 -12.75
C ARG A 43 6.54 14.51 -14.19
N MET A 44 6.62 13.20 -14.40
CA MET A 44 6.54 12.60 -15.74
C MET A 44 5.19 12.83 -16.41
N MET A 45 4.10 12.85 -15.63
CA MET A 45 2.76 13.14 -16.16
C MET A 45 2.56 14.63 -16.47
N ALA A 46 3.21 15.52 -15.71
CA ALA A 46 3.18 16.97 -15.93
C ALA A 46 4.05 17.41 -17.13
N GLU A 47 5.10 16.64 -17.45
CA GLU A 47 5.96 16.85 -18.61
C GLU A 47 5.79 15.70 -19.61
N PRO A 48 4.66 15.65 -20.35
CA PRO A 48 4.45 14.63 -21.34
C PRO A 48 5.56 14.70 -22.39
N GLU A 49 5.95 13.52 -22.87
CA GLU A 49 6.97 13.35 -23.89
C GLU A 49 6.68 14.29 -25.07
N VAL A 50 7.60 15.22 -25.34
CA VAL A 50 7.51 16.07 -26.52
C VAL A 50 7.71 15.13 -27.70
N VAL A 51 6.60 14.64 -28.27
CA VAL A 51 6.58 13.93 -29.54
C VAL A 51 6.86 14.97 -30.63
N SER A 52 8.09 15.48 -30.65
CA SER A 52 8.66 16.04 -31.86
C SER A 52 8.59 14.89 -32.87
N GLY A 53 8.05 15.11 -34.07
CA GLY A 53 7.68 14.07 -35.04
C GLY A 53 8.79 13.13 -35.53
N ALA A 54 9.95 13.08 -34.86
CA ALA A 54 10.89 11.98 -34.90
C ALA A 54 10.31 10.80 -34.11
N ALA A 55 9.84 9.77 -34.83
CA ALA A 55 9.52 8.48 -34.21
C ALA A 55 10.70 7.99 -33.36
N MET A 56 10.45 7.61 -32.11
CA MET A 56 11.47 6.95 -31.26
C MET A 56 12.14 5.82 -32.04
N ALA A 57 13.46 5.71 -31.94
CA ALA A 57 14.16 4.65 -32.63
C ALA A 57 13.72 3.28 -32.07
N ALA A 58 13.60 2.26 -32.93
CA ALA A 58 13.24 0.89 -32.51
C ALA A 58 13.98 0.37 -31.24
N PRO A 59 15.31 0.59 -31.06
CA PRO A 59 15.99 0.18 -29.82
C PRO A 59 15.51 0.92 -28.57
N GLU A 60 15.13 2.19 -28.67
CA GLU A 60 14.63 3.00 -27.55
C GLU A 60 13.25 2.52 -27.09
N ILE A 61 12.39 2.15 -28.05
CA ILE A 61 11.08 1.54 -27.77
C ILE A 61 11.25 0.20 -27.05
N ALA A 62 12.18 -0.64 -27.51
CA ALA A 62 12.47 -1.92 -26.88
C ALA A 62 12.98 -1.74 -25.44
N ARG A 63 13.90 -0.80 -25.22
CA ARG A 63 14.42 -0.47 -23.87
C ARG A 63 13.32 0.05 -22.95
N LYS A 64 12.48 0.99 -23.41
CA LYS A 64 11.34 1.50 -22.65
C LYS A 64 10.36 0.39 -22.26
N ARG A 65 10.06 -0.55 -23.16
CA ARG A 65 9.23 -1.73 -22.83
C ARG A 65 9.86 -2.61 -21.76
N GLY A 66 11.17 -2.86 -21.85
CA GLY A 66 11.89 -3.65 -20.84
C GLY A 66 11.79 -3.04 -19.45
N LEU A 67 11.97 -1.72 -19.35
CA LEU A 67 11.85 -0.99 -18.09
C LEU A 67 10.42 -1.03 -17.53
N ILE A 68 9.41 -0.86 -18.39
CA ILE A 68 8.01 -0.98 -17.96
C ILE A 68 7.71 -2.39 -17.43
N GLN A 69 8.21 -3.43 -18.10
CA GLN A 69 8.02 -4.80 -17.63
C GLN A 69 8.68 -5.02 -16.27
N GLN A 70 9.92 -4.56 -16.09
CA GLN A 70 10.61 -4.66 -14.80
C GLN A 70 9.83 -3.95 -13.69
N LEU A 71 9.30 -2.75 -13.96
CA LEU A 71 8.49 -2.02 -12.99
C LEU A 71 7.22 -2.78 -12.57
N LEU A 72 6.55 -3.46 -13.51
CA LEU A 72 5.38 -4.27 -13.23
C LEU A 72 5.73 -5.50 -12.38
N ASP A 73 6.87 -6.14 -12.67
CA ASP A 73 7.36 -7.28 -11.91
C ASP A 73 7.74 -6.87 -10.48
N ASP A 74 8.37 -5.71 -10.31
CA ASP A 74 8.69 -5.13 -9.00
C ASP A 74 7.41 -4.79 -8.20
N ASP A 75 6.38 -4.20 -8.82
CA ASP A 75 5.09 -3.91 -8.16
C ASP A 75 4.41 -5.21 -7.69
N ALA A 76 4.40 -6.24 -8.53
CA ALA A 76 3.85 -7.54 -8.17
C ALA A 76 4.59 -8.14 -6.96
N GLU A 77 5.91 -8.04 -6.92
CA GLU A 77 6.71 -8.53 -5.79
C GLU A 77 6.44 -7.71 -4.51
N ILE A 78 6.33 -6.38 -4.59
CA ILE A 78 5.98 -5.54 -3.44
C ILE A 78 4.61 -5.94 -2.86
N ARG A 79 3.61 -6.18 -3.72
CA ARG A 79 2.26 -6.64 -3.28
C ARG A 79 2.30 -8.00 -2.59
N ARG A 80 3.10 -8.93 -3.10
CA ARG A 80 3.26 -10.27 -2.47
C ARG A 80 3.73 -10.20 -1.02
N HIS A 81 4.50 -9.18 -0.66
CA HIS A 81 5.00 -9.00 0.72
C HIS A 81 4.10 -8.10 1.57
N THR A 82 3.44 -7.10 0.97
CA THR A 82 2.60 -6.13 1.69
C THR A 82 1.17 -6.62 1.95
N GLU A 83 0.54 -7.32 0.98
CA GLU A 83 -0.86 -7.76 1.08
C GLU A 83 -1.10 -8.78 2.21
N PRO A 84 -0.26 -9.81 2.44
CA PRO A 84 -0.49 -10.78 3.51
C PRO A 84 -0.42 -10.15 4.91
N TRP A 85 0.50 -9.20 5.13
CA TRP A 85 0.61 -8.50 6.41
C TRP A 85 -0.61 -7.62 6.67
N MET A 86 -1.11 -6.91 5.65
CA MET A 86 -2.36 -6.13 5.74
C MET A 86 -3.57 -7.01 6.08
N GLU A 87 -3.66 -8.21 5.49
CA GLU A 87 -4.70 -9.18 5.87
C GLU A 87 -4.57 -9.64 7.32
N HIS A 88 -3.34 -9.89 7.78
CA HIS A 88 -3.07 -10.26 9.17
C HIS A 88 -3.49 -9.15 10.14
N VAL A 89 -3.12 -7.89 9.87
CA VAL A 89 -3.52 -6.72 10.67
C VAL A 89 -5.05 -6.57 10.70
N ARG A 90 -5.72 -6.72 9.55
CA ARG A 90 -7.20 -6.69 9.48
C ARG A 90 -7.85 -7.77 10.33
N LYS A 91 -7.32 -9.01 10.30
CA LYS A 91 -7.79 -10.11 11.16
C LYS A 91 -7.58 -9.79 12.64
N LEU A 92 -6.42 -9.25 12.99
CA LEU A 92 -6.08 -8.90 14.37
C LEU A 92 -7.01 -7.81 14.90
N LEU A 93 -7.19 -6.70 14.15
CA LEU A 93 -8.14 -5.64 14.50
C LEU A 93 -9.60 -6.14 14.56
N GLY A 94 -9.99 -7.02 13.63
CA GLY A 94 -11.31 -7.65 13.60
C GLY A 94 -11.58 -8.57 14.80
N ASP A 95 -10.58 -9.32 15.27
CA ASP A 95 -10.68 -10.17 16.46
C ASP A 95 -10.85 -9.34 17.74
N HIS A 96 -10.08 -8.24 17.86
CA HIS A 96 -10.21 -7.31 19.00
C HIS A 96 -11.61 -6.66 19.07
N GLY A 97 -12.20 -6.31 17.93
CA GLY A 97 -13.57 -5.79 17.86
C GLY A 97 -14.65 -6.83 18.21
N ARG A 98 -14.38 -8.11 17.96
CA ARG A 98 -15.27 -9.22 18.33
C ARG A 98 -15.20 -9.52 19.83
N ARG A 99 -13.98 -9.57 20.40
CA ARG A 99 -13.76 -9.77 21.84
C ARG A 99 -14.44 -8.69 22.68
N ARG A 100 -14.33 -7.41 22.30
CA ARG A 100 -15.00 -6.30 23.00
C ARG A 100 -16.52 -6.43 23.00
N ARG A 101 -17.13 -6.84 21.87
CA ARG A 101 -18.58 -7.03 21.78
C ARG A 101 -19.08 -8.18 22.67
N VAL A 102 -18.33 -9.28 22.73
CA VAL A 102 -18.66 -10.40 23.62
C VAL A 102 -18.54 -9.96 25.09
N GLN A 103 -17.47 -9.26 25.45
CA GLN A 103 -17.29 -8.72 26.81
C GLN A 103 -18.42 -7.74 27.21
N GLN A 104 -18.85 -6.86 26.30
CA GLN A 104 -19.97 -5.96 26.54
C GLN A 104 -21.31 -6.69 26.70
N ALA A 105 -21.56 -7.74 25.91
CA ALA A 105 -22.77 -8.55 26.03
C ALA A 105 -22.83 -9.27 27.38
N TYR A 106 -21.71 -9.85 27.83
CA TYR A 106 -21.63 -10.49 29.16
C TYR A 106 -21.76 -9.46 30.29
N ALA A 107 -21.11 -8.29 30.19
CA ALA A 107 -21.24 -7.23 31.20
C ALA A 107 -22.68 -6.64 31.25
N ALA A 108 -23.39 -6.61 30.13
CA ALA A 108 -24.79 -6.18 30.08
C ALA A 108 -25.74 -7.21 30.70
N THR A 109 -25.41 -8.50 30.65
CA THR A 109 -26.19 -9.57 31.30
C THR A 109 -25.83 -9.77 32.77
N ASP A 110 -24.68 -9.28 33.21
CA ASP A 110 -24.15 -9.44 34.57
C ASP A 110 -24.36 -8.17 35.45
N SER A 111 -25.18 -7.21 34.99
CA SER A 111 -25.56 -6.04 35.78
C SER A 111 -26.69 -6.41 36.76
N PRO A 112 -26.45 -6.52 38.07
CA PRO A 112 -27.44 -6.98 39.03
C PRO A 112 -28.12 -5.78 39.70
N ASP A 113 -29.00 -5.09 38.96
CA ASP A 113 -29.99 -4.14 39.48
C ASP A 113 -30.74 -3.61 38.25
N THR A 114 -32.03 -3.83 38.03
CA THR A 114 -33.14 -3.29 38.82
C THR A 114 -34.42 -4.08 38.49
N ALA A 115 -34.89 -4.99 39.35
CA ALA A 115 -36.20 -5.63 39.16
C ALA A 115 -36.89 -6.07 40.46
N PHE A 116 -36.48 -5.54 41.62
CA PHE A 116 -37.10 -5.90 42.91
C PHE A 116 -37.49 -4.68 43.77
N ASP A 117 -37.99 -3.61 43.15
CA ASP A 117 -38.55 -2.46 43.91
C ASP A 117 -39.89 -1.94 43.36
N ARG A 118 -40.79 -2.84 42.94
CA ARG A 118 -42.18 -2.47 42.58
C ARG A 118 -43.25 -3.28 43.31
N VAL A 119 -42.96 -3.72 44.54
CA VAL A 119 -43.98 -4.25 45.47
C VAL A 119 -43.66 -3.75 46.88
N SER A 120 -43.79 -2.45 47.13
CA SER A 120 -43.91 -1.84 48.46
C SER A 120 -44.22 -0.35 48.34
N ARG A 121 -45.46 -0.04 47.94
CA ARG A 121 -46.12 1.23 48.28
C ARG A 121 -47.63 1.03 48.08
N SER A 122 -48.24 0.45 49.11
CA SER A 122 -49.65 0.68 49.47
C SER A 122 -49.81 2.07 50.04
#